data_AF-A0A8T2YDV4-F1
#
_entry.id   AF-A0A8T2YDV4-F1
#
_cell.length_a   1.000
_cell.length_b   1.000
_cell.length_c   1.000
_cell.angle_alpha   90.00
_cell.angle_beta   90.00
_cell.angle_gamma   90.00
#
_symmetry.space_group_name_H-M   'P 1'
#
loop_
_entity.id
_entity.type
_entity.pdbx_description
1 polymer ?
#
loop_
_entity_poly.entity_id
_entity_poly.type
_entity_poly.pdbx_seq_one_letter_code
_entity_poly.pdbx_strand_id
1 'polypeptide(L)'
;MEMPVVEVRKHGVWLLAKTVDQYINRILVEEDADISSEGNADLFHAAADAGDNLYEKGDYAKSQILDLDVYLLKKVGLFPDVLERKVMLHLQKGDHVSALVTGEFYTKKKHFPGFARPFAFNAEVMLKIGRKLEAKDAARGALKSPWWTLGCRYQAWAAQIISLFHFIVLCCVFSSFLEFILLRLESYPGCCSDSTMGG
;
A
#
# COMPACT_ATOMS: atom_id res chain seq x y z
N MET A 1 2.94 -21.70 3.86
CA MET A 1 2.92 -20.41 3.16
C MET A 1 1.88 -19.58 3.87
N GLU A 2 2.27 -18.47 4.50
CA GLU A 2 1.32 -17.58 5.17
C GLU A 2 0.42 -16.90 4.13
N MET A 3 -0.89 -16.82 4.41
CA MET A 3 -1.88 -16.25 3.50
C MET A 3 -2.03 -14.75 3.78
N PRO A 4 -1.60 -13.86 2.85
CA PRO A 4 -1.75 -12.43 3.03
C PRO A 4 -3.21 -12.00 2.88
N VAL A 5 -3.59 -10.98 3.64
CA VAL A 5 -4.89 -10.32 3.49
C VAL A 5 -4.72 -9.15 2.53
N VAL A 6 -5.52 -9.14 1.47
CA VAL A 6 -5.45 -8.12 0.43
C VAL A 6 -6.84 -7.53 0.16
N GLU A 7 -6.87 -6.26 -0.20
CA GLU A 7 -8.06 -5.58 -0.71
C GLU A 7 -7.98 -5.48 -2.23
N VAL A 8 -9.04 -5.89 -2.93
CA VAL A 8 -9.14 -5.71 -4.38
C VAL A 8 -9.67 -4.30 -4.66
N ARG A 9 -8.91 -3.52 -5.43
CA ARG A 9 -9.29 -2.19 -5.89
C ARG A 9 -9.39 -2.17 -7.42
N LYS A 10 -9.97 -1.09 -7.95
CA LYS A 10 -10.13 -0.88 -9.41
C LYS A 10 -8.83 -1.09 -10.21
N HIS A 11 -7.67 -0.83 -9.62
CA HIS A 11 -6.37 -0.90 -10.28
C HIS A 11 -5.37 -1.83 -9.58
N GLY A 12 -5.84 -3.00 -9.13
CA GLY A 12 -4.98 -4.05 -8.56
C GLY A 12 -5.34 -4.38 -7.12
N VAL A 13 -4.38 -4.96 -6.40
CA VAL A 13 -4.54 -5.41 -5.02
C VAL A 13 -3.69 -4.58 -4.07
N TRP A 14 -4.24 -4.27 -2.91
CA TRP A 14 -3.56 -3.61 -1.80
C TRP A 14 -3.31 -4.61 -0.70
N LEU A 15 -2.06 -4.74 -0.27
CA LEU A 15 -1.74 -5.57 0.89
C LEU A 15 -2.21 -4.87 2.16
N LEU A 16 -3.10 -5.53 2.91
CA LEU A 16 -3.57 -5.05 4.20
C LEU A 16 -2.70 -5.60 5.33
N ALA A 17 -2.45 -6.91 5.33
CA ALA A 17 -1.61 -7.58 6.33
C ALA A 17 -0.95 -8.84 5.75
N LYS A 18 0.12 -9.31 6.40
CA LYS A 18 0.84 -10.51 5.95
C LYS A 18 0.13 -11.82 6.31
N THR A 19 -0.60 -11.80 7.42
CA THR A 19 -1.37 -12.93 7.93
C THR A 19 -2.76 -12.46 8.35
N VAL A 20 -3.70 -13.41 8.43
CA VAL A 20 -5.05 -13.18 8.95
C VAL A 20 -4.98 -12.74 10.42
N ASP A 21 -4.17 -13.41 11.24
CA ASP A 21 -3.98 -13.08 12.66
C ASP A 21 -3.50 -11.64 12.84
N GLN A 22 -2.54 -11.19 12.02
CA GLN A 22 -2.04 -9.82 12.07
C GLN A 22 -3.15 -8.81 11.71
N TYR A 23 -4.03 -9.17 10.77
CA TYR A 23 -5.16 -8.34 10.37
C TYR A 23 -6.25 -8.27 11.45
N ILE A 24 -6.62 -9.41 12.05
CA ILE A 24 -7.61 -9.48 13.13
C ILE A 24 -7.10 -8.69 14.34
N ASN A 25 -5.86 -8.91 14.76
CA ASN A 25 -5.26 -8.21 15.88
C ASN A 25 -5.28 -6.69 15.67
N ARG A 26 -4.94 -6.23 14.45
CA ARG A 26 -5.05 -4.81 14.09
C ARG A 26 -6.47 -4.27 14.27
N ILE A 27 -7.49 -4.97 13.76
CA ILE A 27 -8.89 -4.54 13.87
C ILE A 27 -9.28 -4.40 15.35
N LEU A 28 -8.94 -5.38 16.18
CA LEU A 28 -9.26 -5.36 17.61
C LEU A 28 -8.55 -4.21 18.35
N VAL A 29 -7.30 -3.91 18.00
CA VAL A 29 -6.55 -2.79 18.55
C VAL A 29 -7.14 -1.45 18.12
N GLU A 30 -7.51 -1.30 16.84
CA GLU A 30 -8.15 -0.09 16.32
C GLU A 30 -9.51 0.14 17.00
N GLU A 31 -10.29 -0.93 17.20
CA GLU A 31 -11.58 -0.90 17.92
C GLU A 31 -11.41 -0.52 19.40
N ASP A 32 -10.42 -1.09 20.09
CA ASP A 32 -10.12 -0.76 21.50
C ASP A 32 -9.62 0.68 21.70
N ALA A 33 -8.99 1.26 20.67
CA ALA A 33 -8.52 2.63 20.68
C ALA A 33 -9.64 3.65 20.40
N ASP A 34 -10.75 3.24 19.79
CA ASP A 34 -11.91 4.11 19.55
C ASP A 34 -12.78 4.21 20.81
N ILE A 35 -12.78 5.39 21.41
CA ILE A 35 -13.49 5.71 22.67
C ILE A 35 -14.99 5.92 22.41
N SER A 36 -15.41 6.14 21.16
CA SER A 36 -16.75 6.61 20.79
C SER A 36 -17.77 5.52 20.48
N SER A 37 -17.33 4.27 20.32
CA SER A 37 -18.17 3.15 19.93
C SER A 37 -18.82 2.49 21.15
N GLU A 38 -20.01 2.97 21.53
CA GLU A 38 -20.93 2.24 22.43
C GLU A 38 -21.36 0.86 21.84
N GLY A 39 -20.98 0.55 20.59
CA GLY A 39 -21.11 -0.77 19.93
C GLY A 39 -19.87 -1.68 20.01
N ASN A 40 -18.81 -1.30 20.74
CA ASN A 40 -17.49 -1.96 20.80
C ASN A 40 -17.47 -3.44 21.27
N ALA A 41 -18.61 -4.06 21.59
CA ALA A 41 -18.65 -5.48 21.96
C ALA A 41 -18.78 -6.39 20.73
N ASP A 42 -19.34 -5.89 19.63
CA ASP A 42 -19.76 -6.73 18.52
C ASP A 42 -18.58 -7.31 17.74
N LEU A 43 -17.51 -6.54 17.50
CA LEU A 43 -16.31 -7.03 16.81
C LEU A 43 -15.48 -7.98 17.67
N PHE A 44 -15.35 -7.70 18.97
CA PHE A 44 -14.70 -8.62 19.91
C PHE A 44 -15.48 -9.94 20.01
N HIS A 45 -16.81 -9.87 20.11
CA HIS A 45 -17.66 -11.06 20.12
C HIS A 45 -17.60 -11.82 18.78
N ALA A 46 -17.55 -11.12 17.65
CA ALA A 46 -17.43 -11.75 16.33
C ALA A 46 -16.08 -12.44 16.10
N ALA A 47 -15.01 -11.92 16.69
CA ALA A 47 -13.68 -12.53 16.62
C ALA A 47 -13.58 -13.82 17.44
N ALA A 48 -14.41 -13.95 18.50
CA ALA A 48 -14.52 -15.14 19.36
C ALA A 48 -13.13 -15.69 19.77
N ASP A 49 -12.99 -17.01 19.83
CA ASP A 49 -11.74 -17.70 20.22
C ASP A 49 -10.51 -17.27 19.39
N ALA A 50 -10.70 -16.86 18.14
CA ALA A 50 -9.59 -16.40 17.30
C ALA A 50 -9.08 -15.03 17.74
N GLY A 51 -9.95 -14.14 18.21
CA GLY A 51 -9.60 -12.83 18.75
C GLY A 51 -8.96 -12.91 20.13
N ASP A 52 -9.53 -13.73 21.02
CA ASP A 52 -9.11 -13.86 22.42
C ASP A 52 -7.64 -14.31 22.56
N ASN A 53 -7.17 -15.13 21.63
CA ASN A 53 -5.77 -15.57 21.60
C ASN A 53 -4.79 -14.50 21.05
N LEU A 54 -5.29 -13.48 20.36
CA LEU A 54 -4.48 -12.49 19.65
C LEU A 54 -4.38 -11.15 20.39
N TYR A 55 -5.45 -10.72 21.06
CA TYR A 55 -5.50 -9.40 21.69
C TYR A 55 -6.46 -9.39 22.88
N GLU A 56 -6.00 -8.91 24.04
CA GLU A 56 -6.86 -8.68 25.21
C GLU A 56 -7.36 -7.23 25.24
N LYS A 57 -8.66 -7.04 25.41
CA LYS A 57 -9.29 -5.71 25.48
C LYS A 57 -8.65 -4.85 26.58
N GLY A 58 -8.33 -3.61 26.26
CA GLY A 58 -7.64 -2.66 27.13
C GLY A 58 -6.11 -2.72 27.08
N ASP A 59 -5.50 -3.66 26.35
CA ASP A 59 -4.04 -3.76 26.25
C ASP A 59 -3.39 -2.54 25.60
N TYR A 60 -4.09 -1.86 24.68
CA TYR A 60 -3.64 -0.61 24.11
C TYR A 60 -3.47 0.46 25.19
N ALA A 61 -4.50 0.67 26.02
CA ALA A 61 -4.46 1.62 27.13
C ALA A 61 -3.40 1.24 28.18
N LYS A 62 -3.28 -0.05 28.53
CA LYS A 62 -2.25 -0.57 29.47
C LYS A 62 -0.82 -0.30 28.96
N SER A 63 -0.61 -0.26 27.65
CA SER A 63 0.72 -0.08 27.04
C SER A 63 1.33 1.31 27.20
N GLN A 64 0.51 2.32 27.53
CA GLN A 64 0.89 3.74 27.63
C GLN A 64 1.44 4.35 26.32
N ILE A 65 1.29 3.68 25.18
CA ILE A 65 1.68 4.22 23.87
C ILE A 65 0.56 5.11 23.35
N LEU A 66 0.78 6.43 23.33
CA LEU A 66 -0.22 7.42 22.89
C LEU A 66 -0.51 7.39 21.38
N ASP A 67 0.42 6.89 20.57
CA ASP A 67 0.30 6.88 19.10
C ASP A 67 -0.04 5.47 18.63
N LEU A 68 -1.26 5.30 18.11
CA LEU A 68 -1.79 4.03 17.62
C LEU A 68 -0.90 3.41 16.54
N ASP A 69 -0.38 4.21 15.60
CA ASP A 69 0.51 3.73 14.55
C ASP A 69 1.83 3.19 15.13
N VAL A 70 2.34 3.81 16.21
CA VAL A 70 3.53 3.30 16.92
C VAL A 70 3.22 2.00 17.63
N TYR A 71 2.05 1.88 18.25
CA TYR A 71 1.63 0.64 18.89
C TYR A 71 1.54 -0.50 17.87
N LEU A 72 0.80 -0.29 16.77
CA LEU A 72 0.63 -1.28 15.70
C LEU A 72 1.98 -1.77 15.17
N LEU A 73 2.91 -0.86 14.84
CA LEU A 73 4.23 -1.23 14.32
C LEU A 73 5.12 -1.96 15.32
N LYS A 74 4.97 -1.71 16.62
CA LYS A 74 5.79 -2.33 17.68
C LYS A 74 5.23 -3.64 18.20
N LYS A 75 3.91 -3.74 18.33
CA LYS A 75 3.24 -4.84 19.05
C LYS A 75 2.56 -5.83 18.11
N VAL A 76 2.01 -5.35 17.00
CA VAL A 76 1.20 -6.19 16.10
C VAL A 76 2.01 -6.61 14.88
N GLY A 77 2.58 -5.65 14.15
CA GLY A 77 3.45 -5.93 13.01
C GLY A 77 3.52 -4.80 11.99
N LEU A 78 4.09 -5.10 10.83
CA LEU A 78 4.27 -4.12 9.76
C LEU A 78 3.05 -4.09 8.85
N PHE A 79 2.51 -2.88 8.65
CA PHE A 79 1.38 -2.63 7.77
C PHE A 79 1.77 -1.59 6.70
N PRO A 80 1.50 -1.85 5.41
CA PRO A 80 1.77 -0.92 4.32
C PRO A 80 1.25 0.50 4.55
N ASP A 81 -0.03 0.63 4.87
CA ASP A 81 -0.71 1.92 5.05
C ASP A 81 -0.20 2.68 6.28
N VAL A 82 0.10 2.00 7.39
CA VAL A 82 0.69 2.62 8.60
C VAL A 82 2.06 3.22 8.27
N LEU A 83 2.90 2.50 7.52
CA LEU A 83 4.20 3.01 7.08
C LEU A 83 4.04 4.21 6.13
N GLU A 84 3.11 4.15 5.18
CA GLU A 84 2.81 5.27 4.28
C GLU A 84 2.32 6.50 5.07
N ARG A 85 1.44 6.34 6.05
CA ARG A 85 0.99 7.41 6.96
C ARG A 85 2.16 8.04 7.71
N LYS A 86 3.06 7.25 8.29
CA LYS A 86 4.25 7.75 8.98
C LYS A 86 5.14 8.57 8.06
N VAL A 87 5.40 8.10 6.84
CA VAL A 87 6.20 8.84 5.86
C VAL A 87 5.54 10.19 5.53
N MET A 88 4.24 10.20 5.27
CA MET A 88 3.49 11.42 4.98
C MET A 88 3.51 12.40 6.17
N LEU A 89 3.42 11.91 7.40
CA LEU A 89 3.53 12.74 8.61
C LEU A 89 4.91 13.38 8.74
N HIS A 90 5.99 12.65 8.47
CA HIS A 90 7.35 13.21 8.45
C HIS A 90 7.50 14.28 7.37
N LEU A 91 6.95 14.06 6.17
CA LEU A 91 6.92 15.06 5.10
C LEU A 91 6.17 16.34 5.51
N GLN A 92 5.00 16.20 6.14
CA GLN A 92 4.21 17.35 6.62
C GLN A 92 4.95 18.16 7.68
N LYS A 93 5.74 17.51 8.53
CA LYS A 93 6.60 18.16 9.53
C LYS A 93 7.86 18.80 8.94
N GLY A 94 8.12 18.63 7.65
CA GLY A 94 9.35 19.07 6.99
C GLY A 94 10.58 18.19 7.27
N ASP A 95 10.39 17.05 7.95
CA ASP A 95 11.47 16.11 8.26
C ASP A 95 11.68 15.14 7.09
N HIS A 96 12.44 15.61 6.10
CA HIS A 96 12.74 14.83 4.89
C HIS A 96 13.62 13.62 5.17
N VAL A 97 14.52 13.69 6.17
CA VAL A 97 15.44 12.58 6.50
C VAL A 97 14.64 11.40 7.04
N SER A 98 13.78 11.62 8.03
CA SER A 98 12.95 10.55 8.59
C SER A 98 11.94 10.00 7.58
N ALA A 99 11.42 10.84 6.69
CA ALA A 99 10.55 10.41 5.60
C ALA A 99 11.28 9.45 4.65
N LEU A 100 12.51 9.79 4.24
CA LEU A 100 13.34 8.95 3.36
C LEU A 100 13.77 7.65 4.04
N VAL A 101 14.22 7.71 5.30
CA VAL A 101 14.61 6.52 6.06
C VAL A 101 13.43 5.55 6.22
N THR A 102 12.24 6.08 6.52
CA THR A 102 11.03 5.26 6.65
C THR A 102 10.57 4.71 5.29
N GLY A 103 10.65 5.51 4.22
CA GLY A 103 10.38 5.07 2.85
C GLY A 103 11.32 3.95 2.40
N GLU A 104 12.62 4.07 2.64
CA GLU A 104 13.60 3.03 2.35
C GLU A 104 13.34 1.77 3.19
N PHE A 105 13.06 1.94 4.49
CA PHE A 105 12.66 0.83 5.36
C PHE A 105 11.47 0.08 4.77
N TYR A 106 10.45 0.78 4.28
CA TYR A 106 9.27 0.18 3.66
C TYR A 106 9.61 -0.69 2.44
N THR A 107 10.61 -0.32 1.63
CA THR A 107 11.03 -1.07 0.43
C THR A 107 11.81 -2.36 0.69
N LYS A 108 12.21 -2.66 1.94
CA LYS A 108 13.02 -3.86 2.21
C LYS A 108 12.25 -5.11 1.80
N LYS A 109 12.86 -5.92 0.92
CA LYS A 109 12.25 -7.14 0.33
C LYS A 109 11.68 -8.13 1.36
N LYS A 110 12.27 -8.19 2.56
CA LYS A 110 11.82 -9.06 3.65
C LYS A 110 10.48 -8.65 4.26
N HIS A 111 10.06 -7.39 4.10
CA HIS A 111 8.83 -6.91 4.72
C HIS A 111 7.62 -7.31 3.89
N PHE A 112 7.61 -7.02 2.59
CA PHE A 112 6.45 -7.27 1.73
C PHE A 112 6.90 -7.92 0.41
N PRO A 113 7.27 -9.22 0.44
CA PRO A 113 7.76 -9.91 -0.75
C PRO A 113 6.67 -9.99 -1.83
N GLY A 114 7.05 -9.71 -3.08
CA GLY A 114 6.13 -9.79 -4.23
C GLY A 114 5.25 -8.57 -4.46
N PHE A 115 5.21 -7.59 -3.54
CA PHE A 115 4.42 -6.38 -3.70
C PHE A 115 5.26 -5.20 -4.23
N ALA A 116 4.75 -4.53 -5.26
CA ALA A 116 5.37 -3.38 -5.90
C ALA A 116 5.08 -2.05 -5.18
N ARG A 117 3.95 -1.96 -4.47
CA ARG A 117 3.49 -0.74 -3.76
C ARG A 117 4.56 -0.05 -2.91
N PRO A 118 5.41 -0.76 -2.13
CA PRO A 118 6.45 -0.09 -1.35
C PRO A 118 7.46 0.68 -2.21
N PHE A 119 7.89 0.09 -3.32
CA PHE A 119 8.83 0.72 -4.25
C PHE A 119 8.20 1.90 -4.97
N ALA A 120 6.94 1.74 -5.38
CA ALA A 120 6.14 2.78 -5.99
C ALA A 120 6.02 3.97 -5.02
N PHE A 121 5.46 3.76 -3.83
CA PHE A 121 5.29 4.82 -2.84
C PHE A 121 6.62 5.54 -2.50
N ASN A 122 7.72 4.79 -2.33
CA ASN A 122 9.03 5.40 -2.07
C ASN A 122 9.53 6.31 -3.22
N ALA A 123 9.25 5.94 -4.48
CA ALA A 123 9.55 6.79 -5.63
C ALA A 123 8.71 8.08 -5.61
N GLU A 124 7.43 8.02 -5.25
CA GLU A 124 6.59 9.22 -5.09
C GLU A 124 7.13 10.16 -4.00
N VAL A 125 7.59 9.59 -2.88
CA VAL A 125 8.18 10.34 -1.77
C VAL A 125 9.47 11.05 -2.19
N MET A 126 10.37 10.33 -2.87
CA MET A 126 11.60 10.92 -3.42
C MET A 126 11.31 12.03 -4.42
N LEU A 127 10.27 11.87 -5.25
CA LEU A 127 9.85 12.89 -6.20
C LEU A 127 9.32 14.14 -5.50
N LYS A 128 8.51 14.00 -4.44
CA LYS A 128 7.99 15.11 -3.63
C LYS A 128 9.11 15.93 -2.95
N ILE A 129 10.19 15.27 -2.54
CA ILE A 129 11.35 15.92 -1.93
C ILE A 129 12.27 16.57 -3.00
N GLY A 130 12.07 16.25 -4.28
CA GLY A 130 12.86 16.81 -5.39
C GLY A 130 14.04 15.93 -5.84
N ARG A 131 14.20 14.71 -5.31
CA ARG A 131 15.26 13.75 -5.68
C ARG A 131 14.89 12.98 -6.95
N LYS A 132 14.79 13.68 -8.08
CA LYS A 132 14.24 13.16 -9.35
C LYS A 132 14.96 11.92 -9.89
N LEU A 133 16.30 11.87 -9.83
CA LEU A 133 17.08 10.74 -10.36
C LEU A 133 16.84 9.46 -9.55
N GLU A 134 16.81 9.57 -8.22
CA GLU A 134 16.56 8.42 -7.35
C GLU A 134 15.11 7.96 -7.41
N ALA A 135 14.17 8.90 -7.50
CA ALA A 135 12.76 8.59 -7.75
C ALA A 135 12.60 7.77 -9.04
N LYS A 136 13.36 8.12 -10.10
CA LYS A 136 13.36 7.37 -11.37
C LYS A 136 13.86 5.94 -11.17
N ASP A 137 14.97 5.75 -10.46
CA ASP A 137 15.52 4.41 -10.25
C ASP A 137 14.63 3.55 -9.33
N ALA A 138 14.03 4.14 -8.30
CA ALA A 138 13.04 3.48 -7.45
C ALA A 138 11.79 3.06 -8.26
N ALA A 139 11.28 3.94 -9.13
CA ALA A 139 10.14 3.65 -9.99
C ALA A 139 10.44 2.52 -10.99
N ARG A 140 11.67 2.48 -11.55
CA ARG A 140 12.13 1.34 -12.38
C ARG A 140 12.17 0.05 -11.58
N GLY A 141 12.55 0.10 -10.30
CA GLY A 141 12.49 -1.02 -9.37
C GLY A 141 11.06 -1.56 -9.21
N ALA A 142 10.08 -0.67 -9.02
CA ALA A 142 8.67 -1.02 -8.87
C ALA A 142 8.10 -1.75 -10.10
N LEU A 143 8.48 -1.31 -11.31
CA LEU A 143 8.00 -1.92 -12.57
C LEU A 143 8.51 -3.35 -12.82
N LYS A 144 9.55 -3.79 -12.10
CA LYS A 144 10.04 -5.18 -12.17
C LYS A 144 9.14 -6.14 -11.40
N SER A 145 8.28 -5.63 -10.53
CA SER A 145 7.32 -6.41 -9.76
C SER A 145 5.98 -6.54 -10.50
N PRO A 146 5.10 -7.50 -10.13
CA PRO A 146 3.83 -7.68 -10.79
C PRO A 146 2.96 -6.42 -10.71
N TRP A 147 2.49 -5.94 -11.86
CA TRP A 147 1.86 -4.62 -11.99
C TRP A 147 0.60 -4.48 -11.14
N TRP A 148 -0.19 -5.54 -11.00
CA TRP A 148 -1.38 -5.56 -10.14
C TRP A 148 -1.11 -5.32 -8.66
N THR A 149 0.15 -5.27 -8.21
CA THR A 149 0.53 -4.96 -6.82
C THR A 149 1.03 -3.53 -6.62
N LEU A 150 0.99 -2.68 -7.66
CA LEU A 150 1.38 -1.27 -7.59
C LEU A 150 0.38 -0.43 -6.79
N GLY A 151 -0.89 -0.84 -6.78
CA GLY A 151 -1.94 -0.20 -6.00
C GLY A 151 -2.42 1.14 -6.56
N CYS A 152 -2.27 1.39 -7.85
CA CYS A 152 -2.48 2.70 -8.46
C CYS A 152 -2.76 2.58 -9.96
N ARG A 153 -3.21 3.67 -10.59
CA ARG A 153 -3.42 3.74 -12.04
C ARG A 153 -2.10 3.57 -12.81
N TYR A 154 -2.05 2.59 -13.70
CA TYR A 154 -0.86 2.32 -14.53
C TYR A 154 -0.43 3.51 -15.38
N GLN A 155 -1.39 4.27 -15.93
CA GLN A 155 -1.07 5.43 -16.77
C GLN A 155 -0.38 6.54 -15.97
N ALA A 156 -0.79 6.78 -14.73
CA ALA A 156 -0.16 7.80 -13.87
C ALA A 156 1.31 7.46 -13.59
N TRP A 157 1.61 6.18 -13.44
CA TRP A 157 2.94 5.65 -13.19
C TRP A 157 3.84 5.62 -14.41
N ALA A 158 3.31 5.17 -15.55
CA ALA A 158 4.00 5.24 -16.83
C ALA A 158 4.33 6.69 -17.19
N ALA A 159 3.40 7.63 -17.00
CA ALA A 159 3.61 9.04 -17.28
C ALA A 159 4.66 9.69 -16.36
N GLN A 160 4.68 9.37 -15.05
CA GLN A 160 5.73 9.86 -14.15
C GLN A 160 7.12 9.41 -14.60
N ILE A 161 7.27 8.16 -15.01
CA ILE A 161 8.55 7.64 -15.51
C ILE A 161 8.90 8.27 -16.86
N ILE A 162 7.97 8.32 -17.82
CA ILE A 162 8.17 8.90 -19.16
C ILE A 162 8.53 10.40 -19.08
N SER A 163 7.92 11.15 -18.16
CA SER A 163 8.27 12.56 -17.93
C SER A 163 9.69 12.76 -17.38
N LEU A 164 10.26 11.75 -16.70
CA LEU A 164 11.66 11.69 -16.27
C LEU A 164 12.60 11.15 -17.38
N PHE A 165 12.07 10.88 -18.59
CA PHE A 165 12.79 10.32 -19.75
C PHE A 165 13.04 11.28 -20.93
N HIS A 166 12.64 12.56 -20.87
CA HIS A 166 13.22 13.57 -21.77
C HIS A 166 14.70 13.72 -21.41
N PHE A 167 15.68 13.16 -22.15
CA PHE A 167 16.07 13.71 -23.44
C PHE A 167 16.82 12.77 -24.42
N ILE A 168 16.94 11.44 -24.24
CA ILE A 168 17.90 10.65 -25.07
C ILE A 168 17.35 9.42 -25.84
N VAL A 169 16.19 8.83 -25.49
CA VAL A 169 15.77 7.56 -26.12
C VAL A 169 14.39 7.60 -26.80
N LEU A 170 13.82 8.80 -27.00
CA LEU A 170 12.47 8.93 -27.56
C LEU A 170 12.39 8.71 -29.08
N CYS A 171 13.51 8.66 -29.83
CA CYS A 171 13.41 8.56 -31.30
C CYS A 171 13.49 7.15 -31.90
N CYS A 172 13.98 6.11 -31.20
CA CYS A 172 14.27 4.83 -31.90
C CYS A 172 13.58 3.57 -31.36
N VAL A 173 13.13 3.52 -30.10
CA VAL A 173 12.63 2.25 -29.51
C VAL A 173 11.21 2.36 -28.94
N PHE A 174 10.73 3.58 -28.65
CA PHE A 174 9.49 3.76 -27.90
C PHE A 174 8.21 3.72 -28.75
N SER A 175 8.29 3.90 -30.07
CA SER A 175 7.10 3.83 -30.94
C SER A 175 6.49 2.42 -30.93
N SER A 176 7.33 1.37 -31.03
CA SER A 176 6.84 -0.01 -31.09
C SER A 176 6.38 -0.57 -29.74
N PHE A 177 6.94 -0.08 -28.63
CA PHE A 177 6.60 -0.60 -27.29
C PHE A 177 5.33 0.06 -26.72
N LEU A 178 5.05 1.32 -27.07
CA LEU A 178 3.82 2.00 -26.64
C LEU A 178 2.60 1.51 -27.43
N GLU A 179 2.75 1.23 -28.73
CA GLU A 179 1.71 0.52 -29.52
C GLU A 179 1.42 -0.87 -28.93
N PHE A 180 2.45 -1.61 -28.54
CA PHE A 180 2.26 -2.94 -27.94
C PHE A 180 1.54 -2.91 -26.58
N ILE A 181 1.76 -1.86 -25.78
CA ILE A 181 1.07 -1.66 -24.50
C ILE A 181 -0.38 -1.20 -24.71
N LEU A 182 -0.63 -0.30 -25.67
CA LEU A 182 -1.99 0.18 -25.98
C LEU A 182 -2.85 -0.93 -26.61
N LEU A 183 -2.29 -1.72 -27.54
CA LEU A 183 -2.99 -2.87 -28.15
C LEU A 183 -3.39 -3.95 -27.13
N ARG A 184 -2.60 -4.13 -26.05
CA ARG A 184 -2.92 -5.10 -24.99
C ARG A 184 -3.95 -4.59 -23.99
N LEU A 185 -4.14 -3.27 -23.88
CA LEU A 185 -5.16 -2.67 -23.02
C LEU A 185 -6.54 -2.62 -23.71
N GLU A 186 -6.58 -2.61 -25.04
CA GLU A 186 -7.83 -2.74 -25.82
C GLU A 186 -8.37 -4.18 -25.91
N SER A 187 -7.57 -5.18 -25.53
CA SER A 187 -7.95 -6.60 -25.61
C SER A 187 -8.67 -7.15 -24.36
N TYR A 188 -9.12 -6.31 -23.44
CA TYR A 188 -10.08 -6.71 -22.40
C TYR A 188 -11.49 -6.34 -22.84
N PRO A 189 -12.28 -7.27 -23.44
CA PRO A 189 -13.69 -7.02 -23.65
C PRO A 189 -14.36 -6.85 -22.28
N GLY A 190 -15.13 -5.77 -22.14
CA GLY A 190 -15.84 -5.44 -20.92
C GLY A 190 -16.83 -6.55 -20.53
N CYS A 191 -16.60 -7.18 -19.38
CA CYS A 191 -17.66 -7.85 -18.63
C CYS A 191 -18.42 -6.80 -17.81
N CYS A 192 -19.26 -6.01 -18.47
CA CYS A 192 -20.42 -5.33 -17.91
C CYS A 192 -21.37 -5.10 -19.07
N SER A 193 -22.07 -6.17 -19.48
CA SER A 193 -23.27 -6.04 -20.29
C SER A 193 -24.45 -5.84 -19.36
N ASP A 194 -24.98 -4.63 -19.42
CA ASP A 194 -26.33 -4.17 -19.09
C ASP A 194 -27.35 -5.28 -18.78
N SER A 195 -27.84 -5.32 -17.55
CA SER A 195 -29.15 -5.85 -17.23
C SER A 195 -30.19 -4.77 -17.52
N THR A 196 -30.65 -4.72 -18.77
CA THR A 196 -31.83 -3.99 -19.19
C THR A 196 -33.09 -4.65 -18.64
N MET A 197 -33.95 -3.83 -18.04
CA MET A 197 -35.35 -4.12 -17.75
C MET A 197 -36.13 -4.47 -19.03
N GLY A 198 -37.10 -5.37 -18.91
CA GLY A 198 -38.29 -5.40 -19.77
C GLY A 198 -38.87 -6.80 -19.99
N GLY A 199 -40.08 -7.05 -19.45
CA GLY A 199 -40.91 -8.22 -19.77
C GLY A 199 -41.73 -8.71 -18.59
#